data_AF-A0A9E4PRN5-F1
#
_entry.id   AF-A0A9E4PRN5-F1
#
_cell.length_a   1.000
_cell.length_b   1.000
_cell.length_c   1.000
_cell.angle_alpha   90.00
_cell.angle_beta   90.00
_cell.angle_gamma   90.00
#
_symmetry.space_group_name_H-M   'P 1'
#
loop_
_entity.id
_entity.type
_entity.pdbx_description
1 polymer ?
#
loop_
_entity_poly.entity_id
_entity_poly.type
_entity_poly.pdbx_seq_one_letter_code
_entity_poly.pdbx_strand_id
1 'polypeptide(L)'
;MAAGRAASEPKRRSASGWTRSLSLINPLRAVWWLFTNVRFAIVLLVAITLVSLAGVLIAQTPLNVRGDAVLEAEWLAEKEGTFGFLTSPMDAVGLFDIFHASWFSVLLAITVISTAAYVVSRFPGIWSTISRPRKRVPDRYFDQAPHRLRIEGAVDVERLEAGLRRSRYKVERWQEGEATFLFADRFQMAQLGTLLTHAAVIVFILAAVVSRVDSFSSGLFLAEGSTLPVFPVKHENQMQVELVDSYAEFAPDGQPLDYRSDLAIYR
;
A
#
# COMPACT_ATOMS: atom_id res chain seq x y z
N MET A 1 29.60 6.18 -77.54
CA MET A 1 30.97 6.56 -77.14
C MET A 1 30.87 7.83 -76.31
N ALA A 2 30.91 7.70 -74.98
CA ALA A 2 31.29 8.72 -73.98
C ALA A 2 30.86 8.19 -72.59
N ALA A 3 31.85 7.79 -71.80
CA ALA A 3 31.71 7.36 -70.43
C ALA A 3 31.59 8.59 -69.51
N GLY A 4 30.63 8.58 -68.59
CA GLY A 4 30.51 9.54 -67.50
C GLY A 4 30.49 8.80 -66.17
N ARG A 5 31.60 8.88 -65.42
CA ARG A 5 31.81 8.29 -64.10
C ARG A 5 30.81 8.84 -63.08
N ALA A 6 30.02 7.97 -62.45
CA ALA A 6 29.34 8.28 -61.20
C ALA A 6 30.28 7.98 -60.02
N ALA A 7 30.62 9.02 -59.26
CA ALA A 7 31.42 8.92 -58.05
C ALA A 7 30.65 8.13 -56.97
N SER A 8 31.23 7.03 -56.50
CA SER A 8 30.74 6.29 -55.34
C SER A 8 31.11 7.01 -54.05
N GLU A 9 30.13 7.48 -53.29
CA GLU A 9 30.34 7.98 -51.93
C GLU A 9 30.85 6.86 -51.00
N PRO A 10 31.82 7.15 -50.11
CA PRO A 10 32.27 6.18 -49.12
C PRO A 10 31.21 6.00 -48.03
N LYS A 11 30.67 4.78 -47.96
CA LYS A 11 29.79 4.27 -46.88
C LYS A 11 30.49 4.47 -45.53
N ARG A 12 30.09 5.51 -44.78
CA ARG A 12 30.53 5.73 -43.39
C ARG A 12 30.20 4.49 -42.55
N ARG A 13 31.22 3.68 -42.26
CA ARG A 13 31.15 2.61 -41.28
C ARG A 13 30.95 3.25 -39.91
N SER A 14 29.73 3.13 -39.38
CA SER A 14 29.42 3.40 -37.97
C SER A 14 30.24 2.43 -37.11
N ALA A 15 31.38 2.91 -36.61
CA ALA A 15 32.09 2.30 -35.50
C ALA A 15 31.36 2.68 -34.21
N SER A 16 30.43 1.84 -33.74
CA SER A 16 29.94 1.90 -32.34
C SER A 16 29.39 0.56 -31.83
N GLY A 17 29.98 -0.54 -32.29
CA GLY A 17 29.49 -1.91 -32.02
C GLY A 17 29.90 -2.54 -30.68
N TRP A 18 30.67 -1.90 -29.80
CA TRP A 18 31.20 -2.60 -28.60
C TRP A 18 31.15 -1.81 -27.27
N THR A 19 30.81 -0.53 -27.27
CA THR A 19 30.76 0.29 -26.03
C THR A 19 29.37 0.38 -25.40
N ARG A 20 28.34 -0.23 -25.98
CA ARG A 20 26.96 -0.24 -25.44
C ARG A 20 26.59 -1.47 -24.62
N SER A 21 27.47 -2.47 -24.50
CA SER A 21 27.18 -3.73 -23.80
C SER A 21 27.67 -3.77 -22.35
N LEU A 22 28.26 -2.68 -21.85
CA LEU A 22 28.67 -2.52 -20.44
C LEU A 22 28.07 -1.24 -19.85
N SER A 23 26.78 -0.97 -20.15
CA SER A 23 25.98 -0.13 -19.26
C SER A 23 25.75 -0.92 -17.98
N LEU A 24 26.77 -0.90 -17.13
CA LEU A 24 26.76 -1.26 -15.73
C LEU A 24 25.39 -0.89 -15.15
N ILE A 25 24.71 -1.90 -14.62
CA ILE A 25 23.44 -1.79 -13.93
C ILE A 25 23.56 -0.62 -12.95
N ASN A 26 22.92 0.51 -13.24
CA ASN A 26 22.87 1.60 -12.27
C ASN A 26 22.04 1.06 -11.09
N PRO A 27 22.63 0.83 -9.90
CA PRO A 27 21.96 0.11 -8.82
C PRO A 27 20.67 0.83 -8.40
N LEU A 28 20.65 2.16 -8.46
CA LEU A 28 19.46 2.96 -8.17
C LEU A 28 18.33 2.70 -9.19
N ARG A 29 18.66 2.52 -10.47
CA ARG A 29 17.66 2.16 -11.49
C ARG A 29 17.15 0.74 -11.29
N ALA A 30 18.01 -0.20 -10.93
CA ALA A 30 17.60 -1.59 -10.67
C ALA A 30 16.65 -1.67 -9.46
N VAL A 31 17.00 -0.98 -8.37
CA VAL A 31 16.15 -0.84 -7.18
C VAL A 31 14.81 -0.19 -7.54
N TRP A 32 14.83 0.92 -8.29
CA TRP A 32 13.60 1.56 -8.76
C TRP A 32 12.73 0.62 -9.60
N TRP A 33 13.32 -0.14 -10.53
CA TRP A 33 12.62 -1.13 -11.35
C TRP A 33 12.02 -2.26 -10.51
N LEU A 34 12.71 -2.70 -9.46
CA LEU A 34 12.20 -3.72 -8.55
C LEU A 34 10.95 -3.22 -7.80
N PHE A 35 11.05 -2.04 -7.18
CA PHE A 35 9.97 -1.48 -6.36
C PHE A 35 8.76 -1.00 -7.18
N THR A 36 8.95 -0.70 -8.47
CA THR A 36 7.86 -0.35 -9.40
C THR A 36 7.24 -1.56 -10.11
N ASN A 37 7.79 -2.77 -9.91
CA ASN A 37 7.28 -4.00 -10.51
C ASN A 37 6.04 -4.52 -9.74
N VAL A 38 4.91 -4.60 -10.43
CA VAL A 38 3.65 -5.11 -9.85
C VAL A 38 3.78 -6.55 -9.35
N ARG A 39 4.55 -7.41 -10.03
CA ARG A 39 4.73 -8.80 -9.59
C ARG A 39 5.46 -8.87 -8.25
N PHE A 40 6.45 -8.00 -8.06
CA PHE A 40 7.17 -7.91 -6.79
C PHE A 40 6.22 -7.45 -5.67
N ALA A 41 5.41 -6.42 -5.92
CA ALA A 41 4.40 -5.97 -4.97
C ALA A 41 3.39 -7.07 -4.59
N ILE A 42 2.92 -7.86 -5.56
CA ILE A 42 2.02 -9.00 -5.30
C ILE A 42 2.70 -10.05 -4.42
N VAL A 43 3.97 -10.38 -4.67
CA VAL A 43 4.72 -11.33 -3.84
C VAL A 43 4.84 -10.83 -2.40
N LEU A 44 5.14 -9.55 -2.20
CA LEU A 44 5.19 -8.94 -0.87
C LEU A 44 3.84 -9.00 -0.15
N LEU A 45 2.75 -8.69 -0.87
CA LEU A 45 1.40 -8.79 -0.32
C LEU A 45 1.05 -10.23 0.08
N VAL A 46 1.36 -11.22 -0.76
CA VAL A 46 1.14 -12.63 -0.41
C VAL A 46 1.97 -13.02 0.81
N ALA A 47 3.24 -12.62 0.86
CA ALA A 47 4.12 -12.90 1.98
C ALA A 47 3.59 -12.30 3.30
N ILE A 48 3.22 -11.02 3.30
CA ILE A 48 2.71 -10.37 4.51
C ILE A 48 1.36 -10.94 4.94
N THR A 49 0.50 -11.36 4.00
CA THR A 49 -0.76 -12.03 4.31
C THR A 49 -0.52 -13.40 4.94
N LEU A 50 0.38 -14.23 4.38
CA LEU A 50 0.67 -15.55 4.93
C LEU A 50 1.29 -15.47 6.32
N VAL A 51 2.22 -14.54 6.52
CA VAL A 51 2.84 -14.31 7.83
C VAL A 51 1.83 -13.78 8.85
N SER A 52 1.00 -12.80 8.46
CA SER A 52 -0.06 -12.28 9.34
C SER A 52 -1.07 -13.36 9.71
N LEU A 53 -1.43 -14.22 8.76
CA LEU A 53 -2.30 -15.36 9.02
C LEU A 53 -1.67 -16.31 10.04
N ALA A 54 -0.38 -16.63 9.88
CA ALA A 54 0.33 -17.44 10.86
C ALA A 54 0.34 -16.78 12.25
N GLY A 55 0.54 -15.46 12.34
CA GLY A 55 0.50 -14.72 13.60
C GLY A 55 -0.87 -14.66 14.28
N VAL A 56 -1.96 -14.83 13.53
CA VAL A 56 -3.31 -14.97 14.09
C VAL A 56 -3.59 -16.40 14.56
N LEU A 57 -3.03 -17.41 13.86
CA LEU A 57 -3.25 -18.82 14.19
C LEU A 57 -2.36 -19.32 15.34
N ILE A 58 -1.16 -18.76 15.47
CA ILE A 58 -0.21 -19.10 16.54
C ILE A 58 -0.44 -18.16 17.71
N ALA A 59 -0.62 -18.72 18.91
CA ALA A 59 -0.74 -17.95 20.14
C ALA A 59 0.46 -17.00 20.30
N GLN A 60 0.20 -15.69 20.31
CA GLN A 60 1.21 -14.67 20.47
C GLN A 60 1.51 -14.43 21.96
N THR A 61 2.74 -14.02 22.29
CA THR A 61 3.15 -13.66 23.65
C THR A 61 2.23 -12.55 24.19
N PRO A 62 1.55 -12.78 25.33
CA PRO A 62 0.68 -11.80 25.94
C PRO A 62 1.42 -10.51 26.32
N LEU A 63 0.72 -9.37 26.29
CA LEU A 63 1.32 -8.06 26.60
C LEU A 63 1.88 -7.97 28.03
N ASN A 64 1.25 -8.65 28.99
CA ASN A 64 1.69 -8.70 30.38
C ASN A 64 2.90 -9.62 30.63
N VAL A 65 3.23 -10.47 29.64
CA VAL A 65 4.39 -11.37 29.68
C VAL A 65 5.57 -10.75 28.92
N ARG A 66 5.30 -10.08 27.79
CA ARG A 66 6.32 -9.51 26.91
C ARG A 66 7.27 -8.56 27.66
N GLY A 67 8.57 -8.80 27.53
CA GLY A 67 9.64 -7.99 28.11
C GLY A 67 10.06 -8.40 29.52
N ASP A 68 9.37 -9.36 30.15
CA ASP A 68 9.80 -9.99 31.40
C ASP A 68 10.37 -11.38 31.10
N ALA A 69 11.68 -11.54 31.28
CA ALA A 69 12.38 -12.77 30.93
C ALA A 69 11.91 -14.00 31.74
N VAL A 70 11.40 -13.81 32.96
CA VAL A 70 10.91 -14.92 33.79
C VAL A 70 9.55 -15.38 33.28
N LEU A 71 8.62 -14.45 33.08
CA LEU A 71 7.28 -14.76 32.58
C LEU A 71 7.33 -15.30 31.14
N GLU A 72 8.23 -14.79 30.30
CA GLU A 72 8.43 -15.31 28.94
C GLU A 72 8.93 -16.75 28.96
N ALA A 73 9.86 -17.09 29.87
CA ALA A 73 10.35 -18.46 30.01
C ALA A 73 9.26 -19.43 30.49
N GLU A 74 8.42 -19.01 31.44
CA GLU A 74 7.27 -19.79 31.90
C GLU A 74 6.25 -20.01 30.78
N TRP A 75 5.94 -18.95 30.04
CA TRP A 75 5.03 -19.02 28.89
C TRP A 75 5.58 -19.93 27.78
N LEU A 76 6.87 -19.86 27.47
CA LEU A 76 7.51 -20.74 26.49
C LEU A 76 7.49 -22.20 26.94
N ALA A 77 7.71 -22.48 28.23
CA ALA A 77 7.60 -23.83 28.78
C ALA A 77 6.17 -24.39 28.64
N GLU A 78 5.13 -23.56 28.80
CA GLU A 78 3.75 -23.94 28.52
C GLU A 78 3.56 -24.30 27.04
N LYS A 79 4.14 -23.52 26.12
CA LYS A 79 4.07 -23.78 24.67
C LYS A 79 4.88 -24.99 24.23
N GLU A 80 5.91 -25.37 24.97
CA GLU A 80 6.65 -26.60 24.74
C GLU A 80 5.75 -27.84 24.85
N GLY A 81 4.73 -27.83 25.70
CA GLY A 81 3.71 -28.88 25.74
C GLY A 81 2.89 -29.04 24.45
N THR A 82 2.75 -27.96 23.66
CA THR A 82 1.96 -27.95 22.41
C THR A 82 2.83 -28.17 21.17
N PHE A 83 3.97 -27.49 21.08
CA PHE A 83 4.83 -27.50 19.88
C PHE A 83 6.08 -28.37 20.04
N GLY A 84 6.38 -28.87 21.25
CA GLY A 84 7.50 -29.75 21.53
C GLY A 84 8.83 -29.17 21.07
N PHE A 85 9.61 -29.99 20.34
CA PHE A 85 10.92 -29.59 19.81
C PHE A 85 10.88 -28.40 18.84
N LEU A 86 9.70 -28.05 18.30
CA LEU A 86 9.55 -26.89 17.42
C LEU A 86 9.48 -25.56 18.18
N THR A 87 9.22 -25.58 19.49
CA THR A 87 9.06 -24.35 20.29
C THR A 87 10.30 -23.46 20.22
N SER A 88 11.48 -24.03 20.45
CA SER A 88 12.74 -23.29 20.41
C SER A 88 13.04 -22.64 19.04
N PRO A 89 12.96 -23.33 17.88
CA PRO A 89 13.17 -22.67 16.60
C PRO A 89 12.06 -21.68 16.24
N MET A 90 10.81 -21.93 16.66
CA MET A 90 9.71 -20.98 16.46
C MET A 90 9.96 -19.67 17.23
N ASP A 91 10.41 -19.78 18.48
CA ASP A 91 10.78 -18.64 19.32
C ASP A 91 12.00 -17.88 18.77
N ALA A 92 13.04 -18.60 18.32
CA ALA A 92 14.24 -18.00 17.74
C ALA A 92 13.96 -17.15 16.49
N VAL A 93 12.96 -17.54 15.70
CA VAL A 93 12.49 -16.76 14.53
C VAL A 93 11.47 -15.70 14.96
N GLY A 94 10.95 -15.74 16.18
CA GLY A 94 9.96 -14.79 16.68
C GLY A 94 8.53 -15.11 16.21
N LEU A 95 8.18 -16.37 16.00
CA LEU A 95 6.82 -16.76 15.59
C LEU A 95 5.77 -16.60 16.71
N PHE A 96 6.22 -16.57 17.95
CA PHE A 96 5.39 -16.23 19.11
C PHE A 96 5.24 -14.72 19.31
N ASP A 97 6.03 -13.90 18.60
CA ASP A 97 5.91 -12.44 18.66
C ASP A 97 6.12 -11.77 17.29
N ILE A 98 5.39 -12.27 16.27
CA ILE A 98 5.59 -11.90 14.86
C ILE A 98 5.42 -10.39 14.65
N PHE A 99 4.40 -9.80 15.28
CA PHE A 99 4.05 -8.40 15.08
C PHE A 99 5.10 -7.41 15.64
N HIS A 100 6.01 -7.88 16.50
CA HIS A 100 7.11 -7.08 17.05
C HIS A 100 8.47 -7.53 16.51
N ALA A 101 8.53 -8.64 15.77
CA ALA A 101 9.74 -9.13 15.16
C ALA A 101 10.31 -8.13 14.14
N SER A 102 11.64 -7.97 14.16
CA SER A 102 12.35 -7.02 13.30
C SER A 102 12.19 -7.36 11.81
N TRP A 103 12.21 -8.65 11.46
CA TRP A 103 12.03 -9.11 10.08
C TRP A 103 10.62 -8.84 9.55
N PHE A 104 9.58 -8.93 10.41
CA PHE A 104 8.22 -8.59 10.03
C PHE A 104 8.08 -7.09 9.79
N SER A 105 8.70 -6.27 10.65
CA SER A 105 8.78 -4.82 10.48
C SER A 105 9.49 -4.44 9.17
N VAL A 106 10.57 -5.14 8.80
CA VAL A 106 11.25 -4.98 7.51
C VAL A 106 10.35 -5.36 6.34
N LEU A 107 9.63 -6.49 6.42
CA LEU A 107 8.68 -6.92 5.40
C LEU A 107 7.57 -5.87 5.19
N LEU A 108 7.00 -5.35 6.28
CA LEU A 108 6.02 -4.28 6.25
C LEU A 108 6.60 -3.01 5.61
N ALA A 109 7.80 -2.59 6.02
CA ALA A 109 8.46 -1.41 5.46
C ALA A 109 8.72 -1.54 3.95
N ILE A 110 9.24 -2.68 3.49
CA ILE A 110 9.47 -2.95 2.06
C ILE A 110 8.15 -2.91 1.29
N THR A 111 7.06 -3.44 1.86
CA THR A 111 5.72 -3.41 1.27
C THR A 111 5.20 -1.98 1.11
N VAL A 112 5.34 -1.15 2.13
CA VAL A 112 4.96 0.27 2.10
C VAL A 112 5.80 1.03 1.07
N ILE A 113 7.11 0.82 1.04
CA ILE A 113 8.01 1.46 0.07
C ILE A 113 7.66 1.05 -1.37
N SER A 114 7.39 -0.24 -1.62
CA SER A 114 6.95 -0.70 -2.94
C SER A 114 5.64 -0.06 -3.36
N THR A 115 4.69 0.07 -2.44
CA THR A 115 3.41 0.72 -2.69
C THR A 115 3.60 2.21 -3.02
N ALA A 116 4.45 2.90 -2.28
CA ALA A 116 4.79 4.30 -2.54
C ALA A 116 5.47 4.48 -3.91
N ALA A 117 6.45 3.63 -4.23
CA ALA A 117 7.13 3.64 -5.52
C ALA A 117 6.15 3.40 -6.68
N TYR A 118 5.21 2.46 -6.51
CA TYR A 118 4.14 2.24 -7.48
C TYR A 118 3.31 3.51 -7.70
N VAL A 119 2.82 4.15 -6.64
CA VAL A 119 2.04 5.40 -6.73
C VAL A 119 2.82 6.48 -7.48
N VAL A 120 4.07 6.71 -7.11
CA VAL A 120 4.93 7.73 -7.74
C VAL A 120 5.18 7.40 -9.22
N SER A 121 5.47 6.15 -9.55
CA SER A 121 5.76 5.74 -10.93
C SER A 121 4.53 5.84 -11.85
N ARG A 122 3.33 5.61 -11.31
CA ARG A 122 2.10 5.54 -12.10
C ARG A 122 1.41 6.89 -12.23
N PHE A 123 1.60 7.80 -11.27
CA PHE A 123 0.97 9.11 -11.23
C PHE A 123 1.15 9.93 -12.52
N PRO A 124 2.35 10.10 -13.11
CA PRO A 124 2.53 10.91 -14.31
C PRO A 124 1.75 10.38 -15.51
N GLY A 125 1.67 9.05 -15.67
CA GLY A 125 0.95 8.41 -16.77
C GLY A 125 -0.57 8.59 -16.65
N ILE A 126 -1.11 8.42 -15.44
CA ILE A 126 -2.54 8.66 -15.18
C ILE A 126 -2.86 10.14 -15.37
N TRP A 127 -2.04 11.03 -14.81
CA TRP A 127 -2.23 12.47 -14.95
C TRP A 127 -2.16 12.94 -16.42
N SER A 128 -1.26 12.37 -17.21
CA SER A 128 -1.19 12.63 -18.66
C SER A 128 -2.47 12.19 -19.38
N THR A 129 -3.09 11.08 -18.97
CA THR A 129 -4.33 10.58 -19.59
C THR A 129 -5.52 11.49 -19.26
N ILE A 130 -5.55 12.04 -18.05
CA ILE A 130 -6.58 12.98 -17.59
C ILE A 130 -6.43 14.35 -18.26
N SER A 131 -5.22 14.89 -18.25
CA SER A 131 -4.94 16.23 -18.79
C SER A 131 -4.93 16.28 -20.32
N ARG A 132 -4.53 15.18 -20.97
CA ARG A 132 -4.39 15.06 -22.43
C ARG A 132 -4.95 13.72 -22.91
N PRO A 133 -6.27 13.51 -22.83
CA PRO A 133 -6.89 12.28 -23.30
C PRO A 133 -6.64 12.10 -24.80
N ARG A 134 -6.46 10.85 -25.23
CA ARG A 134 -6.26 10.52 -26.63
C ARG A 134 -7.60 10.59 -27.37
N LYS A 135 -7.87 11.74 -27.99
CA LYS A 135 -9.14 12.03 -28.67
C LYS A 135 -9.26 11.31 -30.02
N ARG A 136 -8.16 11.18 -30.77
CA ARG A 136 -8.11 10.48 -32.06
C ARG A 136 -7.47 9.09 -31.91
N VAL A 137 -8.22 8.08 -32.34
CA VAL A 137 -7.77 6.68 -32.43
C VAL A 137 -7.88 6.20 -33.86
N PRO A 138 -6.99 5.29 -34.33
CA PRO A 138 -7.09 4.69 -35.65
C PRO A 138 -8.32 3.79 -35.75
N ASP A 139 -8.87 3.60 -36.95
CA ASP A 139 -10.14 2.88 -37.13
C ASP A 139 -10.10 1.43 -36.61
N ARG A 140 -8.95 0.76 -36.76
CA ARG A 140 -8.68 -0.57 -36.18
C ARG A 140 -8.91 -0.67 -34.66
N TYR A 141 -8.92 0.45 -33.94
CA TYR A 141 -9.26 0.49 -32.52
C TYR A 141 -10.70 0.01 -32.29
N PHE A 142 -11.63 0.41 -33.15
CA PHE A 142 -13.03 0.05 -33.02
C PHE A 142 -13.29 -1.44 -33.31
N ASP A 143 -12.42 -2.10 -34.08
CA ASP A 143 -12.50 -3.55 -34.32
C ASP A 143 -12.25 -4.38 -33.06
N GLN A 144 -11.53 -3.82 -32.08
CA GLN A 144 -11.19 -4.47 -30.82
C GLN A 144 -11.93 -3.85 -29.62
N ALA A 145 -12.69 -2.78 -29.83
CA ALA A 145 -13.43 -2.12 -28.77
C ALA A 145 -14.52 -3.06 -28.22
N PRO A 146 -14.54 -3.35 -26.91
CA PRO A 146 -15.50 -4.28 -26.31
C PRO A 146 -16.94 -3.80 -26.42
N HIS A 147 -17.13 -2.48 -26.49
CA HIS A 147 -18.42 -1.85 -26.73
C HIS A 147 -18.32 -0.96 -27.96
N ARG A 148 -18.96 -1.38 -29.04
CA ARG A 148 -19.07 -0.62 -30.29
C ARG A 148 -20.47 -0.70 -30.84
N LEU A 149 -20.89 0.38 -31.49
CA LEU A 149 -22.15 0.45 -32.21
C LEU A 149 -21.88 1.07 -33.58
N ARG A 150 -22.29 0.39 -34.64
CA ARG A 150 -22.29 0.91 -36.00
C ARG A 150 -23.74 1.13 -36.42
N ILE A 151 -24.04 2.35 -36.85
CA ILE A 151 -25.38 2.74 -37.32
C ILE A 151 -25.25 3.05 -38.80
N GLU A 152 -26.13 2.47 -39.61
CA GLU A 152 -26.26 2.80 -41.03
C GLU A 152 -27.33 3.88 -41.21
N GLY A 153 -27.05 4.88 -42.04
CA GLY A 153 -27.93 6.03 -42.27
C GLY A 153 -27.42 7.34 -41.68
N ALA A 154 -28.21 8.40 -41.83
CA ALA A 154 -27.86 9.73 -41.33
C ALA A 154 -27.99 9.77 -39.80
N VAL A 155 -26.92 10.19 -39.12
CA VAL A 155 -26.91 10.45 -37.68
C VAL A 155 -26.96 11.96 -37.46
N ASP A 156 -27.95 12.42 -36.69
CA ASP A 156 -28.04 13.80 -36.21
C ASP A 156 -26.98 14.01 -35.11
N VAL A 157 -25.81 14.53 -35.50
CA VAL A 157 -24.66 14.71 -34.62
C VAL A 157 -24.94 15.76 -33.55
N GLU A 158 -25.70 16.81 -33.90
CA GLU A 158 -26.11 17.87 -32.97
C GLU A 158 -26.98 17.32 -31.83
N ARG A 159 -27.97 16.48 -32.17
CA ARG A 159 -28.83 15.83 -31.16
C ARG A 159 -28.04 14.85 -30.29
N LEU A 160 -27.09 14.12 -30.87
CA LEU A 160 -26.20 13.23 -30.12
C LEU A 160 -25.32 14.00 -29.13
N GLU A 161 -24.68 15.09 -29.59
CA GLU A 161 -23.87 15.97 -28.75
C GLU A 161 -24.70 16.57 -27.61
N ALA A 162 -25.92 17.05 -27.90
CA ALA A 162 -26.83 17.58 -26.89
C ALA A 162 -27.21 16.51 -25.84
N GLY A 163 -27.50 15.28 -26.26
CA GLY A 163 -27.80 14.16 -25.37
C GLY A 163 -26.64 13.82 -24.43
N LEU A 164 -25.41 13.80 -24.96
CA LEU A 164 -24.20 13.56 -24.18
C LEU A 164 -23.92 14.69 -23.18
N ARG A 165 -24.06 15.95 -23.61
CA ARG A 165 -23.89 17.11 -22.71
C ARG A 165 -24.94 17.14 -21.59
N ARG A 166 -26.21 16.82 -21.88
CA ARG A 166 -27.25 16.65 -20.84
C ARG A 166 -26.88 15.55 -19.84
N SER A 167 -26.24 14.50 -20.32
CA SER A 167 -25.70 13.40 -19.50
C SER A 167 -24.36 13.74 -18.83
N ARG A 168 -23.98 15.03 -18.76
CA ARG A 168 -22.77 15.55 -18.09
C ARG A 168 -21.43 15.09 -18.68
N TYR A 169 -21.40 14.68 -19.95
CA TYR A 169 -20.15 14.42 -20.65
C TYR A 169 -19.49 15.73 -21.06
N LYS A 170 -18.15 15.77 -20.99
CA LYS A 170 -17.35 16.78 -21.68
C LYS A 170 -17.23 16.32 -23.14
N VAL A 171 -17.86 17.05 -24.04
CA VAL A 171 -17.94 16.71 -25.46
C VAL A 171 -17.10 17.66 -26.29
N GLU A 172 -16.27 17.10 -27.17
CA GLU A 172 -15.48 17.82 -28.15
C GLU A 172 -15.77 17.25 -29.54
N ARG A 173 -16.04 18.13 -30.50
CA ARG A 173 -16.33 17.80 -31.89
C ARG A 173 -15.29 18.46 -32.79
N TRP A 174 -14.80 17.73 -33.78
CA TRP A 174 -13.95 18.28 -34.85
C TRP A 174 -14.20 17.56 -36.16
N GLN A 175 -13.84 18.19 -37.26
CA GLN A 175 -13.90 17.60 -38.60
C GLN A 175 -12.49 17.32 -39.11
N GLU A 176 -12.32 16.21 -39.80
CA GLU A 176 -11.07 15.82 -40.47
C GLU A 176 -11.45 15.17 -41.81
N GLY A 177 -11.24 15.91 -42.90
CA GLY A 177 -11.76 15.53 -44.23
C GLY A 177 -13.28 15.53 -44.26
N GLU A 178 -13.88 14.47 -44.80
CA GLU A 178 -15.34 14.27 -44.82
C GLU A 178 -15.89 13.63 -43.53
N ALA A 179 -15.02 13.25 -42.60
CA ALA A 179 -15.42 12.60 -41.35
C ALA A 179 -15.58 13.62 -40.21
N THR A 180 -16.69 13.50 -39.47
CA THR A 180 -16.91 14.23 -38.22
C THR A 180 -16.58 13.32 -37.04
N PHE A 181 -15.69 13.77 -36.16
CA PHE A 181 -15.32 13.09 -34.94
C PHE A 181 -16.00 13.72 -33.74
N LEU A 182 -16.49 12.87 -32.85
CA LEU A 182 -17.11 13.26 -31.59
C LEU A 182 -16.44 12.49 -30.44
N PHE A 183 -15.72 13.19 -29.58
CA PHE A 183 -15.15 12.65 -28.35
C PHE A 183 -16.01 13.09 -27.17
N ALA A 184 -16.40 12.13 -26.32
CA ALA A 184 -17.17 12.43 -25.12
C ALA A 184 -16.61 11.62 -23.95
N ASP A 185 -16.31 12.29 -22.86
CA ASP A 185 -15.73 11.67 -21.67
C ASP A 185 -16.37 12.23 -20.39
N ARG A 186 -16.53 11.36 -19.39
CA ARG A 186 -17.14 11.66 -18.10
C ARG A 186 -16.37 10.88 -17.04
N PHE A 187 -16.04 11.53 -15.93
CA PHE A 187 -15.28 10.96 -14.80
C PHE A 187 -13.79 10.71 -15.07
N GLN A 188 -13.11 11.59 -15.80
CA GLN A 188 -11.65 11.52 -16.01
C GLN A 188 -10.86 11.34 -14.69
N MET A 189 -11.27 12.05 -13.64
CA MET A 189 -10.64 11.98 -12.32
C MET A 189 -10.81 10.63 -11.61
N ALA A 190 -11.78 9.80 -12.01
CA ALA A 190 -11.98 8.48 -11.40
C ALA A 190 -10.76 7.56 -11.59
N GLN A 191 -9.95 7.82 -12.61
CA GLN A 191 -8.68 7.10 -12.84
C GLN A 191 -7.67 7.30 -11.70
N LEU A 192 -7.77 8.40 -10.94
CA LEU A 192 -6.95 8.64 -9.74
C LEU A 192 -7.42 7.83 -8.54
N GLY A 193 -8.63 7.25 -8.58
CA GLY A 193 -9.21 6.52 -7.44
C GLY A 193 -8.28 5.42 -6.92
N THR A 194 -7.68 4.63 -7.82
CA THR A 194 -6.69 3.60 -7.43
C THR A 194 -5.47 4.23 -6.76
N LEU A 195 -4.94 5.35 -7.24
CA LEU A 195 -3.78 5.98 -6.60
C LEU A 195 -4.14 6.55 -5.23
N LEU A 196 -5.35 7.10 -5.09
CA LEU A 196 -5.85 7.65 -3.84
C LEU A 196 -5.97 6.57 -2.76
N THR A 197 -6.49 5.39 -3.09
CA THR A 197 -6.62 4.30 -2.11
C THR A 197 -5.27 3.82 -1.59
N HIS A 198 -4.28 3.68 -2.48
CA HIS A 198 -2.92 3.30 -2.08
C HIS A 198 -2.25 4.41 -1.26
N ALA A 199 -2.42 5.67 -1.68
CA ALA A 199 -1.93 6.82 -0.92
C ALA A 199 -2.55 6.90 0.48
N ALA A 200 -3.85 6.62 0.62
CA ALA A 200 -4.53 6.62 1.92
C ALA A 200 -3.93 5.57 2.88
N VAL A 201 -3.65 4.35 2.40
CA VAL A 201 -2.99 3.31 3.20
C VAL A 201 -1.57 3.73 3.59
N ILE A 202 -0.80 4.34 2.68
CA ILE A 202 0.54 4.86 3.01
C ILE A 202 0.45 5.93 4.10
N VAL A 203 -0.46 6.90 3.96
CA VAL A 203 -0.65 7.97 4.95
C VAL A 203 -1.08 7.40 6.30
N PHE A 204 -2.00 6.43 6.31
CA PHE A 204 -2.43 5.73 7.52
C PHE A 204 -1.25 5.07 8.25
N ILE A 205 -0.38 4.36 7.51
CA ILE A 205 0.78 3.70 8.10
C ILE A 205 1.81 4.73 8.60
N LEU A 206 2.06 5.80 7.84
CA LEU A 206 2.95 6.88 8.29
C LEU A 206 2.43 7.55 9.57
N ALA A 207 1.11 7.78 9.67
CA ALA A 207 0.50 8.30 10.89
C ALA A 207 0.72 7.35 12.07
N ALA A 208 0.52 6.04 11.88
CA ALA A 208 0.80 5.05 12.93
C ALA A 208 2.27 5.04 13.37
N VAL A 209 3.22 5.21 12.44
CA VAL A 209 4.65 5.31 12.75
C VAL A 209 4.93 6.58 13.58
N VAL A 210 4.40 7.72 13.18
CA VAL A 210 4.54 8.98 13.93
C VAL A 210 3.93 8.84 15.32
N SER A 211 2.72 8.28 15.42
CA SER A 211 2.06 8.01 16.70
C SER A 211 2.89 7.10 17.59
N ARG A 212 3.53 6.06 17.04
CA ARG A 212 4.41 5.17 17.81
C ARG A 212 5.64 5.88 18.36
N VAL A 213 6.25 6.78 17.58
CA VAL A 213 7.44 7.54 17.99
C VAL A 213 7.12 8.56 19.08
N ASP A 214 5.93 9.18 19.02
CA ASP A 214 5.48 10.18 19.99
C ASP A 214 4.70 9.59 21.18
N SER A 215 4.36 8.30 21.12
CA SER A 215 3.66 7.61 22.21
C SER A 215 4.58 7.22 23.36
N PHE A 216 4.02 7.20 24.57
CA PHE A 216 4.62 6.57 25.74
C PHE A 216 3.65 5.54 26.33
N SER A 217 4.21 4.54 27.00
CA SER A 217 3.46 3.55 27.77
C SER A 217 3.99 3.56 29.20
N SER A 218 3.08 3.53 30.19
CA SER A 218 3.42 3.43 31.60
C SER A 218 2.53 2.35 32.22
N GLY A 219 3.14 1.30 32.75
CA GLY A 219 2.44 0.27 33.50
C GLY A 219 2.04 0.81 34.87
N LEU A 220 0.74 0.97 35.11
CA LEU A 220 0.20 1.39 36.40
C LEU A 220 -0.58 0.23 37.03
N PHE A 221 -0.23 -0.12 38.26
CA PHE A 221 -0.97 -1.08 39.07
C PHE A 221 -1.85 -0.32 40.05
N LEU A 222 -3.10 -0.07 39.67
CA LEU A 222 -4.10 0.61 40.50
C LEU A 222 -5.00 -0.40 41.20
N ALA A 223 -5.19 -0.22 42.51
CA ALA A 223 -6.28 -0.85 43.24
C ALA A 223 -7.57 -0.03 43.06
N GLU A 224 -8.72 -0.67 43.18
CA GLU A 224 -10.01 0.02 43.16
C GLU A 224 -10.07 1.08 44.28
N GLY A 225 -10.58 2.27 43.95
CA GLY A 225 -10.58 3.46 44.81
C GLY A 225 -9.23 4.15 44.96
N SER A 226 -8.18 3.72 44.25
CA SER A 226 -6.86 4.37 44.29
C SER A 226 -6.62 5.28 43.10
N THR A 227 -5.83 6.33 43.33
CA THR A 227 -5.40 7.29 42.31
C THR A 227 -3.88 7.24 42.17
N LEU A 228 -3.38 7.07 40.95
CA LEU A 228 -1.95 7.14 40.66
C LEU A 228 -1.63 8.21 39.60
N PRO A 229 -0.50 8.91 39.75
CA PRO A 229 -0.04 9.84 38.74
C PRO A 229 0.52 9.10 37.51
N VAL A 230 0.16 9.56 36.31
CA VAL A 230 0.67 9.03 35.02
C VAL A 230 2.10 9.50 34.76
N PHE A 231 2.39 10.76 35.14
CA PHE A 231 3.71 11.37 35.04
C PHE A 231 4.24 11.74 36.43
N PRO A 232 5.55 12.00 36.58
CA PRO A 232 6.09 12.55 37.82
C PRO A 232 5.39 13.88 38.15
N VAL A 233 5.02 14.12 39.41
CA VAL A 233 4.18 15.24 39.90
C VAL A 233 4.54 16.63 39.35
N LYS A 234 5.78 16.85 38.92
CA LYS A 234 6.28 18.12 38.36
C LYS A 234 6.22 18.22 36.82
N HIS A 235 5.68 17.23 36.13
CA HIS A 235 5.62 17.19 34.67
C HIS A 235 4.56 18.16 34.13
N GLU A 236 4.85 18.88 33.04
CA GLU A 236 3.94 19.90 32.48
C GLU A 236 2.60 19.31 32.01
N ASN A 237 2.62 18.05 31.59
CA ASN A 237 1.42 17.30 31.19
C ASN A 237 0.94 16.36 32.29
N GLN A 238 1.10 16.72 33.57
CA GLN A 238 0.65 15.89 34.67
C GLN A 238 -0.80 15.44 34.48
N MET A 239 -1.03 14.15 34.66
CA MET A 239 -2.35 13.54 34.69
C MET A 239 -2.38 12.53 35.82
N GLN A 240 -3.54 12.32 36.41
CA GLN A 240 -3.80 11.29 37.40
C GLN A 240 -4.92 10.40 36.89
N VAL A 241 -4.80 9.11 37.13
CA VAL A 241 -5.83 8.13 36.80
C VAL A 241 -6.31 7.55 38.12
N GLU A 242 -7.62 7.49 38.30
CA GLU A 242 -8.29 6.80 39.39
C GLU A 242 -9.07 5.61 38.82
N LEU A 243 -8.93 4.46 39.48
CA LEU A 243 -9.78 3.31 39.23
C LEU A 243 -11.00 3.40 40.15
N VAL A 244 -12.14 3.84 39.60
CA VAL A 244 -13.36 4.12 40.36
C VAL A 244 -14.07 2.83 40.75
N ASP A 245 -14.22 1.92 39.79
CA ASP A 245 -14.87 0.62 39.97
C ASP A 245 -14.25 -0.40 39.01
N SER A 246 -14.26 -1.67 39.40
CA SER A 246 -13.78 -2.75 38.56
C SER A 246 -14.72 -3.95 38.64
N TYR A 247 -15.04 -4.53 37.48
CA TYR A 247 -15.88 -5.71 37.40
C TYR A 247 -15.17 -6.76 36.55
N ALA A 248 -15.10 -7.98 37.09
CA ALA A 248 -14.51 -9.12 36.44
C ALA A 248 -15.39 -10.35 36.61
N GLU A 249 -15.68 -11.03 35.50
CA GLU A 249 -16.33 -12.34 35.47
C GLU A 249 -15.33 -13.37 34.98
N PHE A 250 -15.19 -14.47 35.71
CA PHE A 250 -14.27 -15.56 35.37
C PHE A 250 -15.03 -16.86 35.20
N ALA A 251 -14.61 -17.67 34.24
CA ALA A 251 -15.05 -19.04 34.08
C ALA A 251 -14.54 -19.92 35.25
N PRO A 252 -15.12 -21.12 35.46
CA PRO A 252 -14.70 -22.02 36.54
C PRO A 252 -13.23 -22.47 36.50
N ASP A 253 -12.61 -22.41 35.32
CA ASP A 253 -11.18 -22.68 35.11
C ASP A 253 -10.28 -21.46 35.34
N GLY A 254 -10.85 -20.33 35.75
CA GLY A 254 -10.16 -19.07 36.01
C GLY A 254 -9.95 -18.19 34.77
N GLN A 255 -10.46 -18.59 33.59
CA GLN A 255 -10.36 -17.76 32.39
C GLN A 255 -11.24 -16.50 32.52
N PRO A 256 -10.74 -15.28 32.27
CA PRO A 256 -11.57 -14.08 32.25
C PRO A 256 -12.58 -14.14 31.11
N LEU A 257 -13.87 -14.01 31.44
CA LEU A 257 -15.00 -13.96 30.50
C LEU A 257 -15.39 -12.51 30.18
N ASP A 258 -15.41 -11.65 31.19
CA ASP A 258 -15.64 -10.22 31.05
C ASP A 258 -14.74 -9.47 32.04
N TYR A 259 -14.17 -8.35 31.61
CA TYR A 259 -13.38 -7.47 32.47
C TYR A 259 -13.60 -6.03 32.03
N ARG A 260 -14.14 -5.21 32.93
CA ARG A 260 -14.41 -3.79 32.70
C ARG A 260 -13.94 -2.97 33.89
N SER A 261 -13.49 -1.76 33.61
CA SER A 261 -12.99 -0.83 34.62
C SER A 261 -13.49 0.57 34.33
N ASP A 262 -14.03 1.22 35.34
CA ASP A 262 -14.42 2.62 35.27
C ASP A 262 -13.25 3.47 35.75
N LEU A 263 -12.71 4.28 34.83
CA LEU A 263 -11.54 5.11 35.08
C LEU A 263 -11.93 6.59 35.06
N ALA A 264 -11.49 7.34 36.07
CA ALA A 264 -11.53 8.80 36.06
C ALA A 264 -10.13 9.34 35.76
N ILE A 265 -10.05 10.30 34.83
CA ILE A 265 -8.78 10.96 34.46
C ILE A 265 -8.86 12.42 34.91
N TYR A 266 -7.90 12.80 35.77
CA TYR A 266 -7.74 14.18 36.25
C TYR A 266 -6.51 14.79 35.59
N ARG A 267 -6.61 16.07 35.21
CA ARG A 267 -5.51 16.86 34.63
C ARG A 267 -5.25 18.08 35.49
#